data_AF-A0A6C0B4W0-F1
#
_entry.id   AF-A0A6C0B4W0-F1
#
_cell.length_a   1.000
_cell.length_b   1.000
_cell.length_c   1.000
_cell.angle_alpha   90.00
_cell.angle_beta   90.00
_cell.angle_gamma   90.00
#
_symmetry.space_group_name_H-M   'P 1'
#
loop_
_entity.id
_entity.type
_entity.pdbx_description
1 polymer ?
#
loop_
_entity_poly.entity_id
_entity_poly.type
_entity_poly.pdbx_seq_one_letter_code
_entity_poly.pdbx_strand_id
1 'polypeptide(L)'
;MNVISLGYTCYVKSLIQESNLKKNTDIFDWMNSFEFNKNIKSLDNKFNIFENIVKSPIDIDLNSNTVYYNPIYSFRLPHETNLNDSKQNYARRYERFINYKNSNEKFVFIRQINRGRYDVPAEKLESNYNDEMYAKIISYLPAQSIILLITDEKLSLDDKRNISDNFILLDNSISPEHIAYGDYLSYKNDIIKYYNELFKYINKNFNKIDINIMKELIKNEKIGINQDIAHVKRVK
;
A
#
# COMPACT_ATOMS: atom_id res chain seq x y z
N MET A 1 -15.31 1.33 10.88
CA MET A 1 -14.09 0.64 10.42
C MET A 1 -13.26 1.64 9.64
N ASN A 2 -11.95 1.61 9.82
CA ASN A 2 -11.00 2.53 9.24
C ASN A 2 -10.13 1.79 8.23
N VAL A 3 -9.89 2.38 7.07
CA VAL A 3 -8.99 1.81 6.07
C VAL A 3 -7.82 2.76 5.90
N ILE A 4 -6.60 2.25 6.07
CA ILE A 4 -5.37 3.03 6.09
C ILE A 4 -4.35 2.39 5.14
N SER A 5 -3.65 3.19 4.35
CA SER A 5 -2.53 2.71 3.53
C SER A 5 -1.31 2.43 4.40
N LEU A 6 -0.60 1.35 4.12
CA LEU A 6 0.77 1.09 4.58
C LEU A 6 1.79 1.38 3.47
N GLY A 7 1.45 2.29 2.56
CA GLY A 7 2.31 2.81 1.51
C GLY A 7 2.43 1.88 0.30
N TYR A 8 3.51 2.10 -0.45
CA TYR A 8 3.93 1.52 -1.74
C TYR A 8 3.96 2.66 -2.75
N THR A 9 2.78 3.22 -3.00
CA THR A 9 2.49 4.38 -3.83
C THR A 9 1.19 5.01 -3.33
N CYS A 10 0.77 6.12 -3.93
CA CYS A 10 -0.45 6.82 -3.53
C CYS A 10 -1.77 6.14 -3.94
N TYR A 11 -1.75 5.06 -4.73
CA TYR A 11 -2.99 4.53 -5.30
C TYR A 11 -3.93 3.88 -4.28
N VAL A 12 -3.40 3.26 -3.22
CA VAL A 12 -4.23 2.80 -2.10
C VAL A 12 -4.95 3.98 -1.46
N LYS A 13 -4.27 5.12 -1.29
CA LYS A 13 -4.92 6.35 -0.78
C LYS A 13 -5.98 6.85 -1.74
N SER A 14 -5.66 6.96 -3.03
CA SER A 14 -6.63 7.38 -4.05
C SER A 14 -7.88 6.49 -4.03
N LEU A 15 -7.71 5.17 -3.91
CA LEU A 15 -8.81 4.21 -3.80
C LEU A 15 -9.68 4.49 -2.58
N ILE A 16 -9.06 4.69 -1.41
CA ILE A 16 -9.78 5.01 -0.18
C ILE A 16 -10.54 6.34 -0.30
N GLN A 17 -9.97 7.35 -0.95
CA GLN A 17 -10.62 8.66 -1.14
C GLN A 17 -11.84 8.61 -2.06
N GLU A 18 -11.83 7.72 -3.04
CA GLU A 18 -12.94 7.48 -3.98
C GLU A 18 -13.97 6.47 -3.42
N SER A 19 -13.64 5.81 -2.30
CA SER A 19 -14.53 4.89 -1.60
C SER A 19 -15.44 5.60 -0.59
N ASN A 20 -16.40 4.87 -0.03
CA ASN A 20 -17.26 5.36 1.07
C ASN A 20 -16.51 5.49 2.42
N LEU A 21 -15.21 5.27 2.45
CA LEU A 21 -14.35 5.28 3.65
C LEU A 21 -13.34 6.43 3.61
N LYS A 22 -13.65 7.50 2.89
CA LYS A 22 -12.82 8.70 2.76
C LYS A 22 -12.37 9.20 4.14
N LYS A 23 -11.06 9.39 4.28
CA LYS A 23 -10.41 9.86 5.51
C LYS A 23 -9.26 10.81 5.24
N ASN A 24 -8.86 11.52 6.30
CA ASN A 24 -7.65 12.33 6.34
C ASN A 24 -6.43 11.53 5.89
N THR A 25 -5.48 12.23 5.28
CA THR A 25 -4.20 11.68 4.86
C THR A 25 -3.38 11.17 6.03
N ASP A 26 -2.85 9.95 5.94
CA ASP A 26 -1.96 9.31 6.90
C ASP A 26 -0.48 9.37 6.49
N ILE A 27 0.40 8.84 7.35
CA ILE A 27 1.86 8.93 7.18
C ILE A 27 2.35 8.27 5.89
N PHE A 28 1.75 7.16 5.44
CA PHE A 28 2.21 6.40 4.26
C PHE A 28 1.48 6.74 2.95
N ASP A 29 0.51 7.64 2.98
CA ASP A 29 -0.47 7.80 1.90
C ASP A 29 0.09 8.38 0.59
N TRP A 30 1.10 9.24 0.64
CA TRP A 30 1.58 10.03 -0.52
C TRP A 30 3.06 9.82 -0.83
N MET A 31 3.65 8.76 -0.30
CA MET A 31 5.03 8.41 -0.58
C MET A 31 5.13 7.14 -1.40
N ASN A 32 6.22 7.05 -2.15
CA ASN A 32 6.63 5.79 -2.73
C ASN A 32 7.58 5.09 -1.76
N SER A 33 7.07 4.07 -1.09
CA SER A 33 7.79 3.28 -0.09
C SER A 33 7.84 1.81 -0.48
N PHE A 34 8.77 1.46 -1.37
CA PHE A 34 8.79 0.16 -2.03
C PHE A 34 9.23 -1.01 -1.15
N GLU A 35 9.83 -0.75 0.02
CA GLU A 35 10.29 -1.78 0.94
C GLU A 35 9.53 -1.66 2.28
N PHE A 36 8.71 -2.65 2.61
CA PHE A 36 7.88 -2.62 3.81
C PHE A 36 8.69 -2.60 5.13
N ASN A 37 9.82 -3.30 5.17
CA ASN A 37 10.71 -3.25 6.34
C ASN A 37 11.26 -1.83 6.60
N LYS A 38 11.40 -0.99 5.56
CA LYS A 38 11.80 0.41 5.70
C LYS A 38 10.66 1.27 6.26
N ASN A 39 9.39 0.95 5.94
CA ASN A 39 8.24 1.56 6.62
C ASN A 39 8.31 1.33 8.12
N ILE A 40 8.55 0.10 8.54
CA ILE A 40 8.71 -0.24 9.96
C ILE A 40 9.89 0.52 10.56
N LYS A 41 11.07 0.47 9.93
CA LYS A 41 12.27 1.16 10.42
C LYS A 41 12.06 2.68 10.57
N SER A 42 11.26 3.28 9.69
CA SER A 42 10.97 4.72 9.80
C SER A 42 10.11 5.08 11.01
N LEU A 43 9.32 4.15 11.55
CA LEU A 43 8.55 4.34 12.78
C LEU A 43 9.46 4.39 14.01
N ASP A 44 10.59 3.66 14.02
CA ASP A 44 11.59 3.69 15.09
C ASP A 44 12.18 5.10 15.28
N ASN A 45 12.32 5.88 14.19
CA ASN A 45 12.79 7.26 14.23
C ASN A 45 11.63 8.29 14.22
N LYS A 46 10.49 7.95 14.83
CA LYS A 46 9.32 8.82 14.91
C LYS A 46 8.84 9.39 13.56
N PHE A 47 9.05 8.63 12.50
CA PHE A 47 8.73 9.03 11.13
C PHE A 47 9.41 10.31 10.65
N ASN A 48 10.59 10.64 11.16
CA ASN A 48 11.39 11.77 10.68
C ASN A 48 12.03 11.48 9.30
N ILE A 49 11.21 11.30 8.28
CA ILE A 49 11.62 10.92 6.92
C ILE A 49 12.21 12.09 6.12
N PHE A 50 12.21 13.30 6.68
CA PHE A 50 12.79 14.50 6.06
C PHE A 50 14.26 14.72 6.45
N GLU A 51 14.79 13.91 7.36
CA GLU A 51 16.22 13.91 7.68
C GLU A 51 17.01 13.32 6.51
N ASN A 52 18.09 13.99 6.09
CA ASN A 52 18.99 13.55 5.02
C ASN A 52 18.30 13.35 3.64
N ILE A 53 17.20 14.06 3.38
CA ILE A 53 16.57 14.01 2.05
C ILE A 53 17.47 14.66 1.00
N VAL A 54 17.47 14.05 -0.18
CA VAL A 54 18.18 14.54 -1.37
C VAL A 54 17.20 14.65 -2.53
N LYS A 55 17.62 15.26 -3.64
CA LYS A 55 16.87 15.16 -4.90
C LYS A 55 16.88 13.70 -5.35
N SER A 56 15.72 13.17 -5.77
CA SER A 56 15.60 11.80 -6.25
C SER A 56 16.54 11.57 -7.44
N PRO A 57 17.32 10.48 -7.44
CA PRO A 57 18.20 10.13 -8.55
C PRO A 57 17.43 9.55 -9.74
N ILE A 58 16.16 9.21 -9.54
CA ILE A 58 15.28 8.71 -10.58
C ILE A 58 14.03 9.56 -10.67
N ASP A 59 13.52 9.73 -11.89
CA ASP A 59 12.24 10.38 -12.14
C ASP A 59 11.13 9.34 -12.01
N ILE A 60 10.32 9.45 -10.96
CA ILE A 60 9.21 8.54 -10.67
C ILE A 60 7.84 9.19 -10.90
N ASP A 61 7.82 10.48 -11.24
CA ASP A 61 6.59 11.22 -11.47
C ASP A 61 6.86 12.37 -12.44
N LEU A 62 6.49 12.13 -13.70
CA LEU A 62 6.65 13.07 -14.82
C LEU A 62 5.98 14.44 -14.57
N ASN A 63 5.04 14.51 -13.64
CA ASN A 63 4.31 15.74 -13.31
C ASN A 63 4.92 16.53 -12.15
N SER A 64 5.89 15.95 -11.44
CA SER A 64 6.48 16.56 -10.24
C SER A 64 7.85 17.15 -10.55
N ASN A 65 7.93 18.49 -10.56
CA ASN A 65 9.17 19.23 -10.84
C ASN A 65 10.32 18.93 -9.87
N THR A 66 10.02 18.38 -8.69
CA THR A 66 11.02 17.96 -7.70
C THR A 66 10.49 16.78 -6.91
N VAL A 67 11.14 15.64 -7.05
CA VAL A 67 10.92 14.48 -6.19
C VAL A 67 12.03 14.44 -5.14
N TYR A 68 11.69 14.42 -3.86
CA TYR A 68 12.67 14.18 -2.80
C TYR A 68 12.85 12.68 -2.56
N TYR A 69 14.05 12.29 -2.13
CA TYR A 69 14.40 10.92 -1.82
C TYR A 69 15.07 10.83 -0.46
N ASN A 70 14.62 9.90 0.38
CA ASN A 70 15.29 9.54 1.62
C ASN A 70 16.09 8.24 1.42
N PRO A 71 17.43 8.30 1.42
CA PRO A 71 18.27 7.12 1.18
C PRO A 71 18.26 6.09 2.31
N ILE A 72 17.92 6.49 3.54
CA ILE A 72 17.90 5.59 4.70
C ILE A 72 16.73 4.61 4.59
N TYR A 73 15.57 5.13 4.16
CA TYR A 73 14.32 4.38 4.05
C TYR A 73 13.94 4.00 2.62
N SER A 74 14.74 4.39 1.62
CA SER A 74 14.41 4.25 0.20
C SER A 74 13.10 4.93 -0.22
N PHE A 75 12.62 5.93 0.52
CA PHE A 75 11.34 6.59 0.24
C PHE A 75 11.51 7.69 -0.79
N ARG A 76 10.55 7.79 -1.70
CA ARG A 76 10.43 8.94 -2.59
C ARG A 76 9.16 9.71 -2.29
N LEU A 77 9.27 11.02 -2.35
CA LEU A 77 8.26 11.98 -1.93
C LEU A 77 7.93 12.89 -3.12
N PRO A 78 7.11 12.40 -4.07
CA PRO A 78 6.82 13.14 -5.31
C PRO A 78 5.90 14.33 -5.06
N HIS A 79 5.06 14.29 -4.02
CA HIS A 79 4.01 15.30 -3.80
C HIS A 79 4.42 16.45 -2.86
N GLU A 80 5.64 16.43 -2.34
CA GLU A 80 6.09 17.40 -1.34
C GLU A 80 6.76 18.59 -2.04
N THR A 81 6.09 19.74 -2.07
CA THR A 81 6.60 20.95 -2.75
C THR A 81 7.22 21.96 -1.78
N ASN A 82 6.69 22.08 -0.56
CA ASN A 82 7.25 22.90 0.52
C ASN A 82 7.68 22.01 1.70
N LEU A 83 9.00 21.86 1.88
CA LEU A 83 9.56 21.00 2.91
C LEU A 83 9.17 21.36 4.34
N ASN A 84 9.01 22.65 4.66
CA ASN A 84 8.66 23.06 6.01
C ASN A 84 7.22 22.65 6.34
N ASP A 85 6.30 22.87 5.40
CA ASP A 85 4.89 22.47 5.56
C ASP A 85 4.77 20.95 5.58
N SER A 86 5.50 20.24 4.70
CA SER A 86 5.54 18.78 4.67
C SER A 86 6.05 18.21 5.99
N LYS A 87 7.14 18.73 6.56
CA LYS A 87 7.64 18.30 7.88
C LYS A 87 6.58 18.42 8.98
N GLN A 88 5.91 19.56 9.06
CA GLN A 88 4.84 19.77 10.05
C GLN A 88 3.65 18.83 9.83
N ASN A 89 3.25 18.66 8.56
CA ASN A 89 2.15 17.77 8.21
C ASN A 89 2.43 16.32 8.59
N TYR A 90 3.62 15.80 8.28
CA TYR A 90 3.98 14.42 8.63
C TYR A 90 4.17 14.22 10.12
N ALA A 91 4.68 15.20 10.87
CA ALA A 91 4.72 15.13 12.32
C ALA A 91 3.31 14.94 12.90
N ARG A 92 2.33 15.75 12.46
CA ARG A 92 0.92 15.61 12.88
C ARG A 92 0.29 14.30 12.43
N ARG A 93 0.63 13.82 11.24
CA ARG A 93 0.16 12.52 10.73
C ARG A 93 0.73 11.38 11.59
N TYR A 94 2.01 11.45 11.96
CA TYR A 94 2.67 10.45 12.80
C TYR A 94 2.05 10.41 14.20
N GLU A 95 1.85 11.56 14.84
CA GLU A 95 1.15 11.64 16.13
C GLU A 95 -0.23 11.00 16.06
N ARG A 96 -0.97 11.23 14.97
CA ARG A 96 -2.27 10.57 14.79
C ARG A 96 -2.12 9.06 14.59
N PHE A 97 -1.16 8.61 13.79
CA PHE A 97 -0.90 7.20 13.53
C PHE A 97 -0.59 6.42 14.82
N ILE A 98 0.34 6.91 15.65
CA ILE A 98 0.69 6.23 16.92
C ILE A 98 -0.47 6.21 17.91
N ASN A 99 -1.34 7.22 17.87
CA ASN A 99 -2.52 7.29 18.74
C ASN A 99 -3.63 6.32 18.32
N TYR A 100 -3.60 5.76 17.11
CA TYR A 100 -4.56 4.72 16.73
C TYR A 100 -4.46 3.49 17.63
N LYS A 101 -3.30 3.19 18.21
CA LYS A 101 -3.12 2.10 19.17
C LYS A 101 -4.10 2.14 20.35
N ASN A 102 -4.56 3.33 20.73
CA ASN A 102 -5.50 3.55 21.83
C ASN A 102 -6.97 3.44 21.40
N SER A 103 -7.24 3.14 20.13
CA SER A 103 -8.60 3.03 19.59
C SER A 103 -9.18 1.63 19.76
N ASN A 104 -10.48 1.59 20.07
CA ASN A 104 -11.28 0.35 20.07
C ASN A 104 -12.01 0.12 18.73
N GLU A 105 -11.78 0.98 17.74
CA GLU A 105 -12.36 0.82 16.41
C GLU A 105 -11.64 -0.27 15.59
N LYS A 106 -12.33 -0.82 14.60
CA LYS A 106 -11.75 -1.76 13.63
C LYS A 106 -10.89 -1.04 12.59
N PHE A 107 -9.70 -1.55 12.32
CA PHE A 107 -8.79 -1.05 11.30
C PHE A 107 -8.41 -2.13 10.27
N VAL A 108 -8.37 -1.70 9.02
CA VAL A 108 -7.87 -2.47 7.88
C VAL A 108 -6.70 -1.69 7.31
N PHE A 109 -5.52 -2.26 7.41
CA PHE A 109 -4.31 -1.70 6.82
C PHE A 109 -4.06 -2.38 5.49
N ILE A 110 -3.83 -1.62 4.43
CA ILE A 110 -3.64 -2.16 3.08
C ILE A 110 -2.24 -1.84 2.59
N ARG A 111 -1.55 -2.85 2.08
CA ARG A 111 -0.26 -2.73 1.42
C ARG A 111 -0.32 -3.44 0.08
N GLN A 112 0.07 -2.75 -0.99
CA GLN A 112 0.31 -3.41 -2.27
C GLN A 112 1.73 -3.99 -2.27
N ILE A 113 1.87 -5.23 -2.74
CA ILE A 113 3.17 -5.87 -2.91
C ILE A 113 3.83 -5.32 -4.18
N ASN A 114 5.02 -4.75 -4.04
CA ASN A 114 5.80 -4.23 -5.17
C ASN A 114 6.46 -5.37 -5.95
N ARG A 115 6.06 -5.58 -7.21
CA ARG A 115 6.70 -6.56 -8.11
C ARG A 115 7.60 -5.93 -9.18
N GLY A 116 7.97 -4.66 -8.98
CA GLY A 116 8.93 -3.94 -9.81
C GLY A 116 8.25 -2.82 -10.58
N ARG A 117 8.57 -1.58 -10.21
CA ARG A 117 8.04 -0.38 -10.87
C ARG A 117 9.03 0.76 -10.79
N TYR A 118 8.95 1.69 -11.74
CA TYR A 118 9.76 2.92 -11.76
C TYR A 118 11.29 2.69 -11.78
N ASP A 119 11.77 1.76 -12.60
CA ASP A 119 13.16 1.30 -12.60
C ASP A 119 13.69 0.90 -11.20
N VAL A 120 12.77 0.63 -10.25
CA VAL A 120 13.07 0.10 -8.92
C VAL A 120 12.88 -1.42 -8.95
N PRO A 121 13.84 -2.18 -8.41
CA PRO A 121 13.69 -3.63 -8.25
C PRO A 121 12.41 -4.01 -7.50
N ALA A 122 11.90 -5.21 -7.79
CA ALA A 122 10.83 -5.82 -7.01
C ALA A 122 11.26 -5.99 -5.55
N GLU A 123 10.28 -5.93 -4.64
CA GLU A 123 10.57 -6.17 -3.23
C GLU A 123 10.84 -7.66 -2.96
N LYS A 124 11.76 -7.92 -2.04
CA LYS A 124 12.04 -9.29 -1.58
C LYS A 124 11.01 -9.69 -0.52
N LEU A 125 10.16 -10.66 -0.82
CA LEU A 125 9.08 -11.09 0.09
C LEU A 125 9.63 -11.61 1.43
N GLU A 126 10.68 -12.43 1.38
CA GLU A 126 11.35 -13.05 2.54
C GLU A 126 11.79 -12.05 3.63
N SER A 127 12.15 -10.82 3.23
CA SER A 127 12.66 -9.79 4.14
C SER A 127 11.62 -8.75 4.53
N ASN A 128 10.44 -8.79 3.93
CA ASN A 128 9.43 -7.74 4.08
C ASN A 128 8.15 -8.24 4.74
N TYR A 129 7.70 -9.46 4.49
CA TYR A 129 6.39 -9.91 5.01
C TYR A 129 6.48 -11.16 5.89
N ASN A 130 7.62 -11.38 6.54
CA ASN A 130 7.82 -12.46 7.49
C ASN A 130 7.24 -12.15 8.89
N ASP A 131 7.28 -13.12 9.80
CA ASP A 131 6.74 -13.00 11.16
C ASP A 131 7.41 -11.89 11.98
N GLU A 132 8.71 -11.66 11.78
CA GLU A 132 9.44 -10.60 12.47
C GLU A 132 8.90 -9.21 12.08
N MET A 133 8.67 -8.99 10.78
CA MET A 133 8.11 -7.74 10.29
C MET A 133 6.67 -7.55 10.75
N TYR A 134 5.86 -8.63 10.75
CA TYR A 134 4.51 -8.60 11.31
C TYR A 134 4.51 -8.19 12.79
N ALA A 135 5.34 -8.85 13.60
CA ALA A 135 5.44 -8.58 15.04
C ALA A 135 5.86 -7.13 15.32
N LYS A 136 6.76 -6.57 14.50
CA LYS A 136 7.15 -5.17 14.62
C LYS A 136 6.02 -4.22 14.27
N ILE A 137 5.39 -4.37 13.10
CA ILE A 137 4.34 -3.42 12.69
C ILE A 137 3.13 -3.48 13.62
N ILE A 138 2.67 -4.67 14.03
CA ILE A 138 1.47 -4.83 14.86
C ILE A 138 1.61 -4.12 16.22
N SER A 139 2.83 -3.95 16.73
CA SER A 139 3.10 -3.23 17.98
C SER A 139 2.70 -1.74 17.97
N TYR A 140 2.59 -1.15 16.77
CA TYR A 140 2.16 0.22 16.52
C TYR A 140 0.66 0.35 16.23
N LEU A 141 -0.03 -0.76 15.94
CA LEU A 141 -1.41 -0.73 15.47
C LEU A 141 -2.40 -0.96 16.63
N PRO A 142 -3.68 -0.53 16.50
CA PRO A 142 -4.74 -0.89 17.44
C PRO A 142 -4.96 -2.40 17.54
N ALA A 143 -5.53 -2.85 18.66
CA ALA A 143 -5.80 -4.27 18.90
C ALA A 143 -6.74 -4.90 17.85
N GLN A 144 -7.71 -4.13 17.33
CA GLN A 144 -8.61 -4.57 16.28
C GLN A 144 -8.06 -4.19 14.89
N SER A 145 -6.92 -4.75 14.51
CA SER A 145 -6.28 -4.49 13.22
C SER A 145 -6.13 -5.76 12.40
N ILE A 146 -6.38 -5.65 11.09
CA ILE A 146 -5.94 -6.62 10.09
C ILE A 146 -5.02 -5.93 9.08
N ILE A 147 -4.09 -6.68 8.51
CA ILE A 147 -3.20 -6.20 7.44
C ILE A 147 -3.47 -7.02 6.19
N LEU A 148 -3.92 -6.35 5.13
CA LEU A 148 -4.15 -6.90 3.81
C LEU A 148 -2.93 -6.64 2.92
N LEU A 149 -2.35 -7.70 2.38
CA LEU A 149 -1.36 -7.64 1.32
C LEU A 149 -2.07 -7.93 0.00
N ILE A 150 -1.96 -7.01 -0.96
CA ILE A 150 -2.65 -7.11 -2.25
C ILE A 150 -1.62 -7.13 -3.38
N THR A 151 -1.82 -8.03 -4.34
CA THR A 151 -1.05 -8.07 -5.58
C THR A 151 -1.91 -8.55 -6.73
N ASP A 152 -1.71 -7.96 -7.90
CA ASP A 152 -2.30 -8.37 -9.17
C ASP A 152 -1.62 -9.59 -9.77
N GLU A 153 -0.37 -9.84 -9.39
CA GLU A 153 0.30 -11.09 -9.74
C GLU A 153 -0.26 -12.29 -8.96
N LYS A 154 -0.33 -13.44 -9.63
CA LYS A 154 -0.53 -14.74 -8.97
C LYS A 154 0.79 -15.22 -8.38
N LEU A 155 0.89 -15.22 -7.06
CA LEU A 155 2.14 -15.65 -6.39
C LEU A 155 2.31 -17.17 -6.44
N SER A 156 3.56 -17.60 -6.60
CA SER A 156 3.95 -19.01 -6.51
C SER A 156 3.76 -19.56 -5.09
N LEU A 157 3.80 -20.88 -4.93
CA LEU A 157 3.75 -21.49 -3.60
C LEU A 157 4.96 -21.11 -2.74
N ASP A 158 6.14 -20.98 -3.36
CA ASP A 158 7.37 -20.62 -2.65
C ASP A 158 7.37 -19.15 -2.23
N ASP A 159 6.87 -18.24 -3.07
CA ASP A 159 6.64 -16.84 -2.69
C ASP A 159 5.70 -16.73 -1.49
N LYS A 160 4.62 -17.51 -1.48
CA LYS A 160 3.63 -17.52 -0.40
C LYS A 160 4.21 -18.03 0.91
N ARG A 161 5.10 -19.03 0.86
CA ARG A 161 5.80 -19.56 2.06
C ARG A 161 6.70 -18.53 2.74
N ASN A 162 7.12 -17.50 2.02
CA ASN A 162 7.93 -16.41 2.56
C ASN A 162 7.10 -15.27 3.19
N ILE A 163 5.77 -15.37 3.13
CA ILE A 163 4.84 -14.43 3.74
C ILE A 163 4.27 -15.07 5.00
N SER A 164 4.29 -14.34 6.11
CA SER A 164 3.68 -14.77 7.36
C SER A 164 2.18 -14.99 7.21
N ASP A 165 1.69 -16.10 7.76
CA ASP A 165 0.26 -16.44 7.80
C ASP A 165 -0.58 -15.43 8.61
N ASN A 166 0.07 -14.53 9.36
CA ASN A 166 -0.62 -13.45 10.09
C ASN A 166 -1.07 -12.30 9.16
N PHE A 167 -0.50 -12.19 7.96
CA PHE A 167 -1.00 -11.29 6.92
C PHE A 167 -2.14 -11.96 6.15
N ILE A 168 -3.16 -11.18 5.77
CA ILE A 168 -4.17 -11.65 4.84
C ILE A 168 -3.68 -11.34 3.42
N LEU A 169 -3.33 -12.37 2.66
CA LEU A 169 -2.83 -12.25 1.30
C LEU A 169 -3.96 -12.40 0.25
N LEU A 170 -4.12 -11.36 -0.58
CA LEU A 170 -4.99 -11.34 -1.75
C LEU A 170 -4.12 -11.21 -3.01
N ASP A 171 -3.69 -12.35 -3.54
CA ASP A 171 -2.95 -12.45 -4.80
C ASP A 171 -3.91 -12.58 -6.00
N ASN A 172 -3.41 -12.33 -7.21
CA ASN A 172 -4.22 -12.32 -8.44
C ASN A 172 -5.49 -11.44 -8.32
N SER A 173 -5.33 -10.29 -7.66
CA SER A 173 -6.41 -9.39 -7.28
C SER A 173 -6.30 -8.07 -8.03
N ILE A 174 -7.42 -7.40 -8.28
CA ILE A 174 -7.44 -6.11 -8.98
C ILE A 174 -6.56 -5.10 -8.24
N SER A 175 -5.54 -4.57 -8.91
CA SER A 175 -4.64 -3.58 -8.32
C SER A 175 -5.37 -2.27 -7.99
N PRO A 176 -5.22 -1.67 -6.78
CA PRO A 176 -5.77 -0.34 -6.46
C PRO A 176 -5.37 0.74 -7.46
N GLU A 177 -4.22 0.55 -8.07
CA GLU A 177 -3.59 1.32 -9.11
C GLU A 177 -4.44 1.60 -10.36
N HIS A 178 -5.23 0.62 -10.75
CA HIS A 178 -6.03 0.63 -11.97
C HIS A 178 -7.10 1.73 -11.98
N ILE A 179 -7.36 2.39 -10.84
CA ILE A 179 -8.29 3.53 -10.76
C ILE A 179 -7.70 4.85 -11.27
N ALA A 180 -6.37 4.92 -11.43
CA ALA A 180 -5.65 6.17 -11.68
C ALA A 180 -4.84 6.16 -12.97
N TYR A 181 -4.41 5.00 -13.46
CA TYR A 181 -3.74 4.88 -14.74
C TYR A 181 -3.82 3.46 -15.31
N GLY A 182 -3.39 3.33 -16.57
CA GLY A 182 -3.25 2.06 -17.27
C GLY A 182 -4.49 1.67 -18.07
N ASP A 183 -4.42 0.50 -18.71
CA ASP A 183 -5.45 0.00 -19.63
C ASP A 183 -6.81 -0.25 -18.95
N TYR A 184 -6.82 -0.28 -17.61
CA TYR A 184 -8.00 -0.57 -16.80
C TYR A 184 -8.70 0.70 -16.26
N LEU A 185 -8.22 1.90 -16.60
CA LEU A 185 -8.80 3.15 -16.12
C LEU A 185 -10.29 3.31 -16.49
N SER A 186 -10.71 2.77 -17.64
CA SER A 186 -12.11 2.72 -18.06
C SER A 186 -13.02 1.97 -17.09
N TYR A 187 -12.46 1.07 -16.28
CA TYR A 187 -13.18 0.29 -15.27
C TYR A 187 -13.09 0.89 -13.86
N LYS A 188 -12.58 2.11 -13.70
CA LYS A 188 -12.41 2.78 -12.39
C LYS A 188 -13.61 2.60 -11.45
N ASN A 189 -14.82 2.85 -11.93
CA ASN A 189 -16.04 2.77 -11.11
C ASN A 189 -16.34 1.35 -10.64
N ASP A 190 -16.10 0.34 -11.48
CA ASP A 190 -16.28 -1.06 -11.12
C ASP A 190 -15.22 -1.51 -10.10
N ILE A 191 -13.97 -1.08 -10.27
CA ILE A 191 -12.90 -1.34 -9.31
C ILE A 191 -13.26 -0.77 -7.93
N ILE A 192 -13.68 0.50 -7.88
CA ILE A 192 -14.14 1.14 -6.64
C ILE A 192 -15.31 0.37 -6.02
N LYS A 193 -16.27 -0.08 -6.84
CA LYS A 193 -17.40 -0.89 -6.38
C LYS A 193 -16.95 -2.22 -5.76
N TYR A 194 -16.01 -2.93 -6.37
CA TYR A 194 -15.48 -4.19 -5.83
C TYR A 194 -14.78 -3.99 -4.49
N TYR A 195 -13.94 -2.96 -4.37
CA TYR A 195 -13.30 -2.63 -3.09
C TYR A 195 -14.29 -2.17 -2.01
N ASN A 196 -15.34 -1.43 -2.38
CA ASN A 196 -16.41 -1.09 -1.43
C ASN A 196 -17.13 -2.34 -0.89
N GLU A 197 -17.44 -3.31 -1.74
CA GLU A 197 -18.04 -4.58 -1.30
C GLU A 197 -17.06 -5.41 -0.45
N LEU A 198 -15.75 -5.41 -0.78
CA LEU A 198 -14.71 -6.00 0.06
C LEU A 198 -14.71 -5.39 1.47
N PHE A 199 -14.67 -4.05 1.57
CA PHE A 199 -14.64 -3.38 2.87
C PHE A 199 -15.91 -3.62 3.68
N LYS A 200 -17.07 -3.66 3.02
CA LYS A 200 -18.35 -4.00 3.64
C LYS A 200 -18.36 -5.43 4.17
N TYR A 201 -17.82 -6.38 3.41
CA TYR A 201 -17.65 -7.76 3.83
C TYR A 201 -16.74 -7.86 5.07
N ILE A 202 -15.56 -7.23 5.03
CA ILE A 202 -14.60 -7.23 6.15
C ILE A 202 -15.25 -6.63 7.41
N ASN A 203 -15.94 -5.48 7.28
CA ASN A 203 -16.54 -4.83 8.44
C ASN A 203 -17.57 -5.73 9.16
N LYS A 204 -18.40 -6.44 8.36
CA LYS A 204 -19.41 -7.39 8.87
C LYS A 204 -18.79 -8.65 9.47
N ASN A 205 -17.68 -9.14 8.91
CA ASN A 205 -17.09 -10.43 9.26
C ASN A 205 -15.74 -10.32 9.97
N PHE A 206 -15.41 -9.16 10.55
CA PHE A 206 -14.06 -8.81 11.02
C PHE A 206 -13.37 -9.86 11.89
N ASN A 207 -14.12 -10.54 12.76
CA ASN A 207 -13.57 -11.55 13.69
C ASN A 207 -13.51 -12.97 13.09
N LYS A 208 -14.12 -13.19 11.91
CA LYS A 208 -14.23 -14.48 11.25
C LYS A 208 -14.24 -14.29 9.73
N ILE A 209 -13.15 -13.74 9.24
CA ILE A 209 -12.96 -13.46 7.82
C ILE A 209 -12.73 -14.77 7.06
N ASP A 210 -13.45 -14.96 5.96
CA ASP A 210 -13.15 -15.98 4.95
C ASP A 210 -12.37 -15.33 3.81
N ILE A 211 -11.10 -15.72 3.68
CA ILE A 211 -10.18 -15.17 2.68
C ILE A 211 -10.65 -15.53 1.26
N ASN A 212 -11.31 -16.66 1.05
CA ASN A 212 -11.78 -17.06 -0.28
C ASN A 212 -12.86 -16.10 -0.78
N ILE A 213 -13.76 -15.66 0.10
CA ILE A 213 -14.76 -14.64 -0.26
C ILE A 213 -14.09 -13.32 -0.62
N MET A 214 -13.07 -12.90 0.13
CA MET A 214 -12.32 -11.68 -0.18
C MET A 214 -11.66 -11.77 -1.56
N LYS A 215 -11.02 -12.89 -1.88
CA LYS A 215 -10.40 -13.11 -3.19
C LYS A 215 -11.40 -13.05 -4.33
N GLU A 216 -12.58 -13.66 -4.18
CA GLU A 216 -13.62 -13.60 -5.21
C GLU A 216 -14.19 -12.19 -5.42
N LEU A 217 -14.28 -11.36 -4.37
CA LEU A 217 -14.80 -9.99 -4.48
C LEU A 217 -13.91 -9.06 -5.30
N ILE A 218 -12.59 -9.23 -5.25
CA ILE A 218 -11.63 -8.39 -5.97
C ILE A 218 -10.83 -9.16 -7.02
N LYS A 219 -11.37 -10.27 -7.51
CA LYS A 219 -10.69 -11.13 -8.49
C LYS A 219 -10.52 -10.43 -9.83
N ASN A 220 -9.35 -10.63 -10.43
CA ASN A 220 -8.95 -9.98 -11.69
C ASN A 220 -9.71 -10.49 -12.95
N GLU A 221 -10.56 -11.51 -12.83
CA GLU A 221 -11.19 -12.18 -13.98
C GLU A 221 -12.20 -11.31 -14.76
N LYS A 222 -12.75 -10.26 -14.15
CA LYS A 222 -13.70 -9.34 -14.82
C LYS A 222 -13.04 -8.06 -15.36
N ILE A 223 -11.84 -7.75 -14.88
CA ILE A 223 -11.08 -6.52 -15.20
C ILE A 223 -9.61 -6.93 -15.31
N GLY A 224 -9.25 -7.83 -16.25
CA GLY A 224 -7.82 -8.14 -16.49
C GLY A 224 -7.37 -9.59 -16.56
N ILE A 225 -8.12 -10.48 -17.21
CA ILE A 225 -7.54 -11.68 -17.85
C ILE A 225 -8.09 -11.83 -19.27
N ASN A 226 -7.44 -11.18 -20.24
CA ASN A 226 -7.11 -11.85 -21.50
C ASN A 226 -5.66 -12.28 -21.36
N GLN A 227 -5.46 -13.49 -20.85
CA GLN A 227 -4.22 -14.23 -21.05
C GLN A 227 -4.06 -14.42 -22.56
N ASP A 228 -3.26 -13.55 -23.19
CA ASP A 228 -2.47 -13.79 -24.41
C ASP A 228 -1.90 -12.47 -24.97
N ILE A 229 -1.19 -11.69 -24.15
CA ILE A 229 -0.27 -10.69 -24.70
C ILE A 229 1.11 -11.02 -24.17
N ALA A 230 1.80 -11.80 -24.99
CA ALA A 230 3.23 -12.00 -24.94
C ALA A 230 3.95 -10.67 -24.68
N HIS A 231 5.00 -10.73 -23.86
CA HIS A 231 5.98 -9.67 -23.66
C HIS A 231 6.16 -8.76 -24.88
N VAL A 232 5.48 -7.61 -24.89
CA VAL A 232 5.82 -6.53 -25.79
C VAL A 232 7.03 -5.85 -25.16
N LYS A 233 8.20 -6.18 -25.73
CA LYS A 233 9.44 -5.44 -25.55
C LYS A 233 9.13 -3.94 -25.58
N ARG A 234 9.50 -3.22 -24.52
CA ARG A 234 9.70 -1.77 -24.61
C ARG A 234 10.76 -1.53 -25.68
N VAL A 235 10.35 -1.04 -26.85
CA VAL A 235 11.26 -0.43 -27.81
C VAL A 235 11.65 0.92 -27.23
N LYS A 236 12.96 1.18 -27.23
CA LYS A 236 13.60 2.41 -26.75
C LYS A 236 13.13 3.63 -27.52
#